data_AF-A0A5E6YRM2-F1
#
_entry.id   AF-A0A5E6YRM2-F1
#
_cell.length_a   1.000
_cell.length_b   1.000
_cell.length_c   1.000
_cell.angle_alpha   90.00
_cell.angle_beta   90.00
_cell.angle_gamma   90.00
#
_symmetry.space_group_name_H-M   'P 1'
#
loop_
_entity.id
_entity.type
_entity.pdbx_description
1 polymer ?
#
loop_
_entity_poly.entity_id
_entity_poly.type
_entity_poly.pdbx_seq_one_letter_code
_entity_poly.pdbx_strand_id
1 'polypeptide(L)'
;MKILIYLLPVFFLITGSVSASAATKTPIYSASINKDGTLAAQSPHWIESIEYSSQPDYAASYKVNLMPDAFQKEPKFCVASTYDNSSYEHTLYGIAKLSSKPTRSEVNVIGLMLGANGPSGDSSMSFYLVCGK
;
A
#
# COMPACT_ATOMS: atom_id res chain seq x y z
N MET A 1 66.95 36.65 -3.81
CA MET A 1 65.66 37.05 -4.42
C MET A 1 65.24 35.92 -5.36
N LYS A 2 64.31 35.03 -4.98
CA LYS A 2 62.88 34.98 -5.41
C LYS A 2 62.79 34.94 -6.96
N ILE A 3 62.43 33.84 -7.63
CA ILE A 3 61.09 33.19 -7.82
C ILE A 3 61.38 31.86 -8.59
N LEU A 4 61.10 30.63 -8.15
CA LEU A 4 59.86 29.87 -7.86
C LEU A 4 58.96 29.52 -9.10
N ILE A 5 59.06 28.25 -9.56
CA ILE A 5 58.01 27.33 -10.10
C ILE A 5 57.39 27.74 -11.46
N TYR A 6 57.30 26.89 -12.50
CA TYR A 6 56.23 25.89 -12.70
C TYR A 6 56.66 24.70 -13.58
N LEU A 7 56.70 23.51 -12.97
CA LEU A 7 56.51 22.22 -13.62
C LEU A 7 54.99 21.99 -13.75
N LEU A 8 54.50 21.76 -14.97
CA LEU A 8 53.09 21.46 -15.22
C LEU A 8 52.97 20.33 -16.26
N PRO A 9 53.08 19.05 -15.88
CA PRO A 9 52.48 17.96 -16.62
C PRO A 9 51.15 17.63 -15.93
N VAL A 10 50.07 18.35 -16.25
CA VAL A 10 48.75 17.94 -15.79
C VAL A 10 48.22 16.89 -16.76
N PHE A 11 48.56 15.66 -16.38
CA PHE A 11 47.83 14.43 -16.66
C PHE A 11 46.33 14.72 -16.72
N PHE A 12 45.76 14.72 -17.94
CA PHE A 12 44.31 14.72 -18.13
C PHE A 12 43.78 13.37 -17.66
N LEU A 13 43.40 13.30 -16.38
CA LEU A 13 42.72 12.17 -15.79
C LEU A 13 41.36 12.02 -16.47
N ILE A 14 41.19 10.90 -17.16
CA ILE A 14 39.92 10.39 -17.67
C ILE A 14 39.05 10.06 -16.44
N THR A 15 38.34 11.04 -15.91
CA THR A 15 37.28 10.77 -14.92
C THR A 15 36.03 10.40 -15.70
N GLY A 16 35.90 9.11 -16.01
CA GLY A 16 34.65 8.54 -16.48
C GLY A 16 33.56 8.81 -15.46
N SER A 17 32.63 9.69 -15.81
CA SER A 17 31.40 9.93 -15.07
C SER A 17 30.54 8.67 -15.13
N VAL A 18 30.73 7.77 -14.17
CA VAL A 18 29.76 6.73 -13.86
C VAL A 18 28.52 7.41 -13.29
N SER A 19 27.62 7.82 -14.17
CA SER A 19 26.26 8.20 -13.81
C SER A 19 25.55 6.95 -13.31
N ALA A 20 25.75 6.63 -12.02
CA ALA A 20 24.91 5.68 -11.31
C ALA A 20 23.53 6.33 -11.17
N SER A 21 22.65 6.05 -12.12
CA SER A 21 21.22 6.33 -11.96
C SER A 21 20.75 5.50 -10.76
N ALA A 22 20.66 6.14 -9.59
CA ALA A 22 20.00 5.56 -8.44
C ALA A 22 18.55 5.31 -8.86
N ALA A 23 18.23 4.07 -9.21
CA ALA A 23 16.87 3.63 -9.46
C ALA A 23 16.10 3.82 -8.14
N THR A 24 15.39 4.94 -8.02
CA THR A 24 14.45 5.16 -6.92
C THR A 24 13.36 4.12 -7.08
N LYS A 25 13.47 3.02 -6.33
CA LYS A 25 12.46 1.98 -6.28
C LYS A 25 11.12 2.65 -6.01
N THR A 26 10.16 2.49 -6.91
CA THR A 26 8.81 3.04 -6.73
C THR A 26 8.30 2.54 -5.38
N PRO A 27 7.95 3.45 -4.44
CA PRO A 27 7.50 3.02 -3.12
C PRO A 27 6.20 2.23 -3.29
N ILE A 28 6.23 0.99 -2.78
CA ILE A 28 5.05 0.15 -2.62
C ILE A 28 4.58 0.34 -1.18
N TYR A 29 3.30 0.64 -1.04
CA TYR A 29 2.63 0.84 0.23
C TYR A 29 1.87 -0.43 0.53
N SER A 30 2.08 -0.99 1.72
CA SER A 30 1.49 -2.25 2.14
C SER A 30 0.89 -2.09 3.53
N ALA A 31 -0.22 -2.77 3.77
CA ALA A 31 -0.86 -2.88 5.06
C ALA A 31 -1.51 -4.24 5.23
N SER A 32 -1.55 -4.72 6.46
CA SER A 32 -2.39 -5.84 6.90
C SER A 32 -3.47 -5.26 7.79
N ILE A 33 -4.73 -5.44 7.41
CA ILE A 33 -5.90 -4.92 8.12
C ILE A 33 -6.66 -6.12 8.67
N ASN A 34 -7.04 -6.06 9.95
CA ASN A 34 -7.83 -7.10 10.61
C ASN A 34 -9.31 -6.93 10.27
N LYS A 35 -10.09 -8.00 10.45
CA LYS A 35 -11.52 -8.01 10.18
C LYS A 35 -12.32 -6.92 10.89
N ASP A 36 -11.88 -6.50 12.07
CA ASP A 36 -12.53 -5.45 12.88
C ASP A 36 -12.14 -4.01 12.47
N GLY A 37 -11.38 -3.86 11.38
CA GLY A 37 -10.91 -2.57 10.89
C GLY A 37 -9.67 -2.07 11.60
N THR A 38 -9.04 -2.85 12.48
CA THR A 38 -7.77 -2.45 13.11
C THR A 38 -6.58 -2.69 12.17
N LEU A 39 -5.59 -1.81 12.24
CA LEU A 39 -4.37 -1.95 11.47
C LEU A 39 -3.39 -2.90 12.20
N ALA A 40 -3.10 -4.05 11.60
CA ALA A 40 -2.16 -5.03 12.17
C ALA A 40 -0.71 -4.65 11.89
N ALA A 41 -0.41 -4.24 10.65
CA ALA A 41 0.92 -3.85 10.23
C ALA A 41 0.85 -2.95 8.98
N GLN A 42 1.87 -2.11 8.77
CA GLN A 42 2.04 -1.37 7.53
C GLN A 42 3.51 -1.11 7.22
N SER A 43 3.81 -0.96 5.93
CA SER A 43 5.10 -0.45 5.46
C SER A 43 4.90 0.35 4.16
N PRO A 44 5.33 1.62 4.07
CA PRO A 44 5.86 2.47 5.15
C PRO A 44 4.75 2.83 6.17
N HIS A 45 4.86 3.94 6.90
CA HIS A 45 3.72 4.52 7.64
C HIS A 45 2.94 5.42 6.67
N TRP A 46 1.68 5.10 6.39
CA TRP A 46 0.89 5.76 5.33
C TRP A 46 -0.64 5.75 5.55
N ILE A 47 -1.13 4.92 6.47
CA ILE A 47 -2.54 4.91 6.89
C ILE A 47 -2.68 5.78 8.14
N GLU A 48 -3.59 6.76 8.07
CA GLU A 48 -3.94 7.64 9.19
C GLU A 48 -5.00 6.98 10.09
N SER A 49 -6.08 6.48 9.49
CA SER A 49 -7.16 5.83 10.22
C SER A 49 -7.93 4.87 9.33
N ILE A 50 -8.72 4.00 9.96
CA ILE A 50 -9.63 3.08 9.26
C ILE A 50 -11.00 3.25 9.89
N GLU A 51 -11.97 3.68 9.08
CA GLU A 51 -13.38 3.66 9.46
C GLU A 51 -13.97 2.33 9.01
N TYR A 52 -14.51 1.57 9.95
CA TYR A 52 -15.07 0.25 9.71
C TYR A 52 -16.55 0.21 10.10
N SER A 53 -17.35 -0.40 9.22
CA SER A 53 -18.74 -0.73 9.50
C SER A 53 -19.07 -2.10 8.91
N SER A 54 -19.95 -2.85 9.57
CA SER A 54 -20.43 -4.13 9.07
C SER A 54 -21.93 -4.20 9.18
N GLN A 55 -22.56 -4.62 8.09
CA GLN A 55 -23.99 -4.89 8.04
C GLN A 55 -24.16 -6.41 7.94
N PRO A 56 -24.78 -7.06 8.93
CA PRO A 56 -25.06 -8.49 8.90
C PRO A 56 -25.80 -8.89 7.63
N ASP A 57 -25.45 -10.06 7.09
CA ASP A 57 -26.03 -10.64 5.88
C ASP A 57 -25.89 -9.78 4.61
N TYR A 58 -25.00 -8.78 4.64
CA TYR A 58 -24.72 -7.91 3.50
C TYR A 58 -23.22 -7.76 3.24
N ALA A 59 -22.58 -6.76 3.84
CA ALA A 59 -21.21 -6.39 3.54
C ALA A 59 -20.53 -5.70 4.73
N ALA A 60 -19.22 -5.86 4.80
CA ALA A 60 -18.35 -5.05 5.64
C ALA A 60 -17.68 -3.97 4.79
N SER A 61 -17.64 -2.74 5.29
CA SER A 61 -17.00 -1.60 4.64
C SER A 61 -15.80 -1.14 5.45
N TYR A 62 -14.70 -0.88 4.76
CA TYR A 62 -13.46 -0.36 5.31
C TYR A 62 -13.06 0.86 4.50
N LYS A 63 -13.14 2.04 5.10
CA LYS A 63 -12.60 3.26 4.52
C LYS A 63 -11.25 3.54 5.15
N VAL A 64 -10.19 3.32 4.38
CA VAL A 64 -8.81 3.50 4.81
C VAL A 64 -8.39 4.93 4.46
N ASN A 65 -8.35 5.79 5.47
CA ASN A 65 -7.89 7.18 5.33
C ASN A 65 -6.36 7.20 5.28
N LEU A 66 -5.83 7.86 4.27
CA LEU A 66 -4.39 7.92 3.97
C LEU A 66 -3.78 9.19 4.56
N MET A 67 -2.54 9.11 5.01
CA MET A 67 -1.80 10.30 5.45
C MET A 67 -1.70 11.32 4.30
N PRO A 68 -1.81 12.64 4.57
CA PRO A 68 -1.81 13.68 3.53
C PRO A 68 -0.58 13.67 2.59
N ASP A 69 0.55 13.16 3.07
CA ASP A 69 1.82 13.08 2.36
C ASP A 69 2.17 11.67 1.85
N ALA A 70 1.35 10.65 2.16
CA ALA A 70 1.53 9.29 1.68
C ALA A 70 1.61 9.26 0.15
N PHE A 71 0.68 9.95 -0.52
CA PHE A 71 0.67 10.09 -1.96
C PHE A 71 0.54 11.55 -2.40
N GLN A 72 1.34 11.95 -3.38
CA GLN A 72 1.27 13.30 -3.98
C GLN A 72 0.16 13.42 -5.04
N LYS A 73 -0.23 12.29 -5.62
CA LYS A 73 -1.34 12.09 -6.57
C LYS A 73 -2.08 10.82 -6.19
N GLU A 74 -3.29 10.59 -6.67
CA GLU A 74 -3.97 9.30 -6.49
C GLU A 74 -3.05 8.10 -6.82
N PRO A 75 -3.08 7.01 -6.04
CA PRO A 75 -2.37 5.78 -6.37
C PRO A 75 -2.75 5.30 -7.78
N LYS A 76 -1.79 4.81 -8.56
CA LYS A 76 -2.09 4.21 -9.86
C LYS A 76 -2.86 2.91 -9.73
N PHE A 77 -2.61 2.18 -8.65
CA PHE A 77 -3.34 0.98 -8.30
C PHE A 77 -3.40 0.82 -6.79
N CYS A 78 -4.45 0.13 -6.36
CA CYS A 78 -4.48 -0.57 -5.09
C CYS A 78 -5.08 -1.96 -5.32
N VAL A 79 -4.71 -2.92 -4.49
CA VAL A 79 -5.27 -4.27 -4.49
C VAL A 79 -5.52 -4.69 -3.05
N ALA A 80 -6.70 -5.29 -2.83
CA ALA A 80 -7.04 -5.95 -1.59
C ALA A 80 -7.02 -7.46 -1.81
N SER A 81 -6.41 -8.22 -0.91
CA SER A 81 -6.36 -9.68 -0.95
C SER A 81 -6.63 -10.22 0.44
N THR A 82 -7.69 -11.02 0.56
CA THR A 82 -8.09 -11.65 1.82
C THR A 82 -7.03 -12.63 2.30
N TYR A 83 -6.79 -12.67 3.60
CA TYR A 83 -6.08 -13.77 4.28
C TYR A 83 -6.87 -14.33 5.47
N ASP A 84 -8.12 -13.90 5.61
CA ASP A 84 -9.00 -14.31 6.70
C ASP A 84 -9.30 -15.81 6.65
N ASN A 85 -8.97 -16.49 7.75
CA ASN A 85 -9.24 -17.90 7.98
C ASN A 85 -10.01 -18.14 9.30
N SER A 86 -10.72 -17.12 9.78
CA SER A 86 -11.51 -17.17 11.02
C SER A 86 -12.58 -18.26 11.01
N SER A 87 -13.02 -18.70 9.83
CA SER A 87 -13.86 -19.87 9.65
C SER A 87 -13.59 -20.55 8.30
N TYR A 88 -14.09 -21.78 8.17
CA TYR A 88 -14.08 -22.50 6.89
C TYR A 88 -14.80 -21.71 5.79
N GLU A 89 -15.95 -21.11 6.12
CA GLU A 89 -16.74 -20.31 5.19
C GLU A 89 -15.98 -19.05 4.75
N HIS A 90 -15.31 -18.34 5.66
CA HIS A 90 -14.47 -17.18 5.30
C HIS A 90 -13.31 -17.59 4.39
N THR A 91 -12.73 -18.77 4.63
CA THR A 91 -11.63 -19.28 3.79
C THR A 91 -12.10 -19.57 2.35
N LEU A 92 -13.32 -20.08 2.18
CA LEU A 92 -13.84 -20.45 0.87
C LEU A 92 -14.49 -19.29 0.10
N TYR A 93 -15.25 -18.45 0.81
CA TYR A 93 -16.16 -17.47 0.19
C TYR A 93 -15.78 -16.03 0.51
N GLY A 94 -14.90 -15.80 1.48
CA GLY A 94 -14.52 -14.49 1.96
C GLY A 94 -13.63 -13.71 0.98
N ILE A 95 -14.13 -12.56 0.52
CA ILE A 95 -13.43 -11.70 -0.43
C ILE A 95 -13.40 -10.26 0.10
N ALA A 96 -12.19 -9.69 0.19
CA ALA A 96 -11.99 -8.25 0.27
C ALA A 96 -11.65 -7.69 -1.13
N LYS A 97 -12.34 -6.64 -1.57
CA LYS A 97 -12.07 -5.97 -2.86
C LYS A 97 -12.22 -4.46 -2.75
N LEU A 98 -11.61 -3.72 -3.67
CA LEU A 98 -11.87 -2.28 -3.75
C LEU A 98 -13.33 -2.02 -4.12
N SER A 99 -13.99 -1.08 -3.42
CA SER A 99 -15.35 -0.64 -3.74
C SER A 99 -15.39 0.63 -4.60
N SER A 100 -14.27 1.35 -4.71
CA SER A 100 -14.14 2.53 -5.56
C SER A 100 -12.70 2.73 -6.04
N LYS A 101 -12.51 3.68 -6.98
CA LYS A 101 -11.17 4.09 -7.42
C LYS A 101 -10.43 4.77 -6.24
N PRO A 102 -9.19 4.37 -5.92
CA PRO A 102 -8.37 5.04 -4.90
C PRO A 102 -8.23 6.54 -5.18
N THR A 103 -8.29 7.34 -4.13
CA THR A 103 -7.99 8.77 -4.20
C THR A 103 -6.66 9.06 -3.51
N ARG A 104 -6.28 10.33 -3.45
CA ARG A 104 -5.12 10.75 -2.66
C ARG A 104 -5.34 10.57 -1.15
N SER A 105 -6.58 10.64 -0.68
CA SER A 105 -6.92 10.67 0.74
C SER A 105 -7.52 9.37 1.26
N GLU A 106 -8.03 8.50 0.39
CA GLU A 106 -8.72 7.30 0.85
C GLU A 106 -8.65 6.13 -0.14
N VAL A 107 -8.72 4.93 0.43
CA VAL A 107 -8.98 3.69 -0.29
C VAL A 107 -10.17 3.01 0.37
N ASN A 108 -11.21 2.71 -0.42
CA ASN A 108 -12.40 2.03 0.07
C ASN A 108 -12.34 0.55 -0.30
N VAL A 109 -12.48 -0.32 0.70
CA VAL A 109 -12.49 -1.78 0.57
C VAL A 109 -13.82 -2.30 1.10
N ILE A 110 -14.36 -3.31 0.44
CA ILE A 110 -15.57 -4.02 0.87
C ILE A 110 -15.24 -5.50 1.08
N GLY A 111 -15.65 -6.02 2.24
CA GLY A 111 -15.66 -7.44 2.58
C GLY A 111 -17.02 -8.06 2.25
N LEU A 112 -17.01 -9.22 1.59
CA LEU A 112 -18.18 -9.95 1.12
C LEU A 112 -17.98 -11.46 1.31
N MET A 113 -19.08 -12.18 1.50
CA MET A 113 -19.15 -13.64 1.37
C MET A 113 -19.76 -14.00 0.02
N LEU A 114 -18.93 -14.33 -0.97
CA LEU A 114 -19.37 -14.58 -2.34
C LEU A 114 -19.45 -16.07 -2.64
N GLY A 115 -20.65 -16.54 -3.03
CA GLY A 115 -20.89 -17.95 -3.37
C GLY A 115 -21.26 -18.85 -2.19
N ALA A 116 -21.40 -18.28 -0.99
CA ALA A 116 -21.95 -18.98 0.17
C ALA A 116 -23.43 -19.31 -0.06
N ASN A 117 -23.86 -20.49 0.41
CA ASN A 117 -25.27 -20.87 0.37
C ASN A 117 -25.99 -20.31 1.60
N GLY A 118 -26.87 -19.33 1.40
CA GLY A 118 -27.65 -18.71 2.47
C GLY A 118 -27.20 -17.28 2.82
N PRO A 119 -27.65 -16.73 3.95
CA PRO A 119 -27.26 -15.40 4.40
C PRO A 119 -25.76 -15.29 4.65
N SER A 120 -25.17 -14.14 4.32
CA SER A 120 -23.72 -13.92 4.41
C SER A 120 -23.18 -13.90 5.84
N GLY A 121 -24.02 -13.76 6.87
CA GLY A 121 -23.58 -13.62 8.25
C GLY A 121 -22.67 -12.41 8.44
N ASP A 122 -21.50 -12.62 9.07
CA ASP A 122 -20.45 -11.62 9.19
C ASP A 122 -19.58 -11.62 7.93
N SER A 123 -19.60 -10.54 7.14
CA SER A 123 -18.76 -10.40 5.94
C SER A 123 -17.43 -9.67 6.19
N SER A 124 -17.06 -9.49 7.46
CA SER A 124 -15.83 -8.81 7.86
C SER A 124 -14.62 -9.65 7.54
N MET A 125 -13.61 -9.06 6.91
CA MET A 125 -12.45 -9.78 6.38
C MET A 125 -11.15 -9.18 6.88
N SER A 126 -10.21 -10.04 7.26
CA SER A 126 -8.79 -9.66 7.36
C SER A 126 -8.14 -9.72 5.97
N PHE A 127 -7.45 -8.65 5.57
CA PHE A 127 -6.90 -8.51 4.22
C PHE A 127 -5.59 -7.74 4.15
N TYR A 128 -4.78 -8.06 3.14
CA TYR A 128 -3.67 -7.23 2.71
C TYR A 128 -4.19 -6.13 1.80
N LEU A 129 -3.70 -4.90 2.01
CA LEU A 129 -3.89 -3.78 1.11
C LEU A 129 -2.53 -3.34 0.57
N VAL A 130 -2.39 -3.33 -0.76
CA VAL A 130 -1.16 -2.90 -1.42
C VAL A 130 -1.47 -1.83 -2.45
N CYS A 131 -0.77 -0.70 -2.39
CA CYS A 131 -0.95 0.45 -3.28
C CYS A 131 0.39 0.91 -3.88
N GLY A 132 0.36 1.47 -5.08
CA GLY A 132 1.55 1.95 -5.78
C GLY A 132 1.32 3.17 -6.67
N LYS A 133 2.42 3.81 -7.06
CA LYS A 133 2.46 4.99 -7.94
C LYS A 133 2.63 4.66 -9.42
#